data_AF-A0A357HGL0-F1
#
_entry.id   AF-A0A357HGL0-F1
#
_cell.length_a   1.000
_cell.length_b   1.000
_cell.length_c   1.000
_cell.angle_alpha   90.00
_cell.angle_beta   90.00
_cell.angle_gamma   90.00
#
_symmetry.space_group_name_H-M   'P 1'
#
loop_
_entity.id
_entity.type
_entity.pdbx_description
1 polymer ?
#
loop_
_entity_poly.entity_id
_entity_poly.type
_entity_poly.pdbx_seq_one_letter_code
_entity_poly.pdbx_strand_id
1 'polypeptide(L)'
;MEFITPIFKWIHIIAGVLWIGLLYFFNWINGHVAATMDGDTKKKVVPELMPRALYFFRWGAAWTWVTGMVLLLLVYWMQMNDSMFREL
;
A
#
# COMPACT_ATOMS: atom_id res chain seq x y z
N MET A 1 -17.88 4.16 -17.71
CA MET A 1 -17.61 4.59 -16.32
C MET A 1 -17.75 3.44 -15.31
N GLU A 2 -18.62 2.45 -15.52
CA GLU A 2 -18.85 1.34 -14.58
C GLU A 2 -17.57 0.57 -14.17
N PHE A 3 -16.61 0.40 -15.07
CA PHE A 3 -15.38 -0.34 -14.79
C PHE A 3 -14.28 0.49 -14.09
N ILE A 4 -14.40 1.82 -14.07
CA ILE A 4 -13.33 2.69 -13.54
C ILE A 4 -13.22 2.52 -12.02
N THR A 5 -14.35 2.61 -11.32
CA THR A 5 -14.41 2.44 -9.85
C THR A 5 -13.85 1.10 -9.37
N PRO A 6 -14.29 -0.07 -9.90
CA PRO A 6 -13.75 -1.35 -9.46
C PRO A 6 -12.26 -1.51 -9.77
N ILE A 7 -11.76 -1.00 -10.91
CA ILE A 7 -10.33 -1.04 -11.22
C ILE A 7 -9.51 -0.28 -10.17
N PHE A 8 -9.88 0.96 -9.85
CA PHE A 8 -9.17 1.76 -8.83
C PHE A 8 -9.27 1.13 -7.43
N LYS A 9 -10.41 0.51 -7.08
CA LYS A 9 -10.56 -0.24 -5.82
C LYS A 9 -9.57 -1.40 -5.73
N TRP A 10 -9.46 -2.21 -6.79
CA TRP A 10 -8.53 -3.34 -6.79
C TRP A 10 -7.08 -2.90 -6.73
N ILE A 11 -6.71 -1.84 -7.46
CA ILE A 11 -5.36 -1.26 -7.35
C ILE A 11 -5.07 -0.79 -5.91
N HIS A 12 -6.02 -0.11 -5.27
CA HIS A 12 -5.88 0.33 -3.88
C HIS A 12 -5.71 -0.84 -2.90
N ILE A 13 -6.52 -1.89 -3.06
CA ILE A 13 -6.45 -3.09 -2.23
C ILE A 13 -5.08 -3.77 -2.38
N ILE A 14 -4.62 -3.99 -3.61
CA ILE A 14 -3.33 -4.64 -3.87
C ILE A 14 -2.17 -3.82 -3.28
N ALA A 15 -2.18 -2.49 -3.48
CA ALA A 15 -1.19 -1.60 -2.87
C ALA A 15 -1.23 -1.67 -1.34
N GLY A 16 -2.43 -1.70 -0.76
CA GLY A 16 -2.64 -1.83 0.68
C GLY A 16 -2.10 -3.15 1.24
N VAL A 17 -2.33 -4.27 0.55
CA VAL A 17 -1.78 -5.59 0.92
C VAL A 17 -0.26 -5.56 0.92
N LEU A 18 0.37 -4.96 -0.10
CA LEU A 18 1.83 -4.82 -0.15
C LEU A 18 2.36 -3.96 1.02
N TRP A 19 1.72 -2.80 1.27
CA TRP A 19 2.13 -1.88 2.31
C TRP A 19 2.02 -2.49 3.72
N ILE A 20 0.85 -3.02 4.05
CA ILE A 20 0.58 -3.62 5.37
C ILE A 20 1.37 -4.94 5.54
N GLY A 21 1.51 -5.74 4.49
CA GLY A 21 2.31 -6.96 4.52
C GLY A 21 3.77 -6.68 4.89
N LEU A 22 4.38 -5.67 4.27
CA LEU A 22 5.74 -5.23 4.61
C LEU A 22 5.82 -4.58 6.00
N LEU A 23 4.77 -3.88 6.44
CA LEU A 23 4.69 -3.35 7.80
C LEU A 23 4.74 -4.48 8.85
N TYR A 24 3.98 -5.57 8.64
CA TYR A 24 4.05 -6.74 9.52
C TYR A 24 5.41 -7.43 9.45
N PHE A 25 5.98 -7.56 8.25
CA PHE A 25 7.33 -8.09 8.09
C PHE A 25 8.35 -7.30 8.93
N PHE A 26 8.36 -5.97 8.89
CA PHE A 26 9.33 -5.18 9.64
C PHE A 26 9.13 -5.27 11.16
N ASN A 27 7.88 -5.21 11.62
CA ASN A 27 7.58 -5.09 13.05
C ASN A 27 7.60 -6.44 13.79
N TRP A 28 7.07 -7.51 13.19
CA TRP A 28 6.91 -8.81 13.86
C TRP A 28 7.91 -9.88 13.42
N ILE A 29 8.54 -9.74 12.26
CA ILE A 29 9.37 -10.81 11.69
C ILE A 29 10.83 -10.37 11.67
N ASN A 30 11.15 -9.31 10.92
CA ASN A 30 12.51 -8.89 10.63
C ASN A 30 13.34 -8.62 11.90
N GLY A 31 12.76 -7.93 12.90
CA GLY A 31 13.46 -7.67 14.16
C GLY A 31 13.83 -8.95 14.92
N HIS A 32 12.93 -9.93 14.95
CA HIS A 32 13.13 -11.19 15.67
C HIS A 32 14.14 -12.08 14.92
N VAL A 33 14.05 -12.15 13.59
CA VAL A 33 15.01 -12.90 12.77
C VAL A 33 16.39 -12.23 12.79
N ALA A 34 16.46 -10.90 12.76
CA ALA A 34 17.74 -10.21 12.87
C ALA A 34 18.41 -10.46 14.23
N ALA A 35 17.65 -10.62 15.31
CA ALA A 35 18.22 -10.93 16.64
C ALA A 35 18.93 -12.29 16.67
N THR A 36 18.53 -13.26 15.84
CA THR A 36 19.12 -14.61 15.82
C THR A 36 20.35 -14.73 14.90
N MET A 37 20.62 -13.72 14.06
CA MET A 37 21.77 -13.75 13.13
C MET A 37 23.09 -13.33 13.81
N ASP A 38 24.17 -14.03 13.48
CA ASP A 38 25.53 -13.60 13.80
C ASP A 38 25.95 -12.34 13.01
N GLY A 39 27.05 -11.73 13.42
CA GLY A 39 27.52 -10.46 12.86
C GLY A 39 27.87 -10.52 11.37
N ASP A 40 28.41 -11.64 10.88
CA ASP A 40 28.83 -11.76 9.49
C ASP A 40 27.64 -12.08 8.57
N THR A 41 26.66 -12.85 9.05
CA THR A 41 25.38 -13.04 8.36
C THR A 41 24.63 -11.72 8.22
N LYS A 42 24.56 -10.90 9.29
CA LYS A 42 23.91 -9.57 9.24
C LYS A 42 24.50 -8.67 8.17
N LYS A 43 25.83 -8.62 8.07
CA LYS A 43 26.54 -7.78 7.07
C LYS A 43 26.21 -8.19 5.63
N LYS A 44 25.86 -9.44 5.38
CA LYS A 44 25.48 -9.92 4.04
C LYS A 44 23.99 -9.74 3.77
N VAL A 45 23.14 -10.09 4.74
CA VAL A 45 21.69 -10.12 4.54
C VAL A 45 21.06 -8.73 4.60
N VAL A 46 21.41 -7.91 5.60
CA VAL A 46 20.73 -6.62 5.84
C VAL A 46 20.90 -5.64 4.66
N PRO A 47 22.11 -5.45 4.07
CA PRO A 47 22.28 -4.54 2.94
C PRO A 47 21.55 -4.99 1.67
N GLU A 48 21.32 -6.29 1.49
CA GLU A 48 20.60 -6.83 0.33
C GLU A 48 19.07 -6.83 0.54
N LEU A 49 18.63 -7.14 1.76
CA LEU A 49 17.23 -7.29 2.11
C LEU A 49 16.54 -5.94 2.35
N MET A 50 17.15 -5.07 3.15
CA MET A 50 16.50 -3.84 3.60
C MET A 50 16.17 -2.86 2.48
N PRO A 51 17.08 -2.54 1.53
CA PRO A 51 16.76 -1.58 0.46
C PRO A 51 15.63 -2.06 -0.44
N ARG A 52 15.58 -3.36 -0.73
CA ARG A 52 14.52 -3.97 -1.54
C ARG A 52 13.18 -3.93 -0.81
N ALA A 53 13.15 -4.35 0.46
CA ALA A 53 11.93 -4.31 1.26
C ALA A 53 11.42 -2.87 1.44
N LEU A 54 12.32 -1.91 1.72
CA LEU A 54 11.97 -0.50 1.88
C LEU A 54 11.48 0.14 0.57
N TYR A 55 12.04 -0.23 -0.58
CA TYR A 55 11.56 0.24 -1.87
C TYR A 55 10.08 -0.13 -2.07
N PHE A 56 9.75 -1.41 -1.92
CA PHE A 56 8.36 -1.87 -2.08
C PHE A 56 7.44 -1.33 -0.99
N PHE A 57 7.93 -1.12 0.23
CA PHE A 57 7.16 -0.52 1.31
C PHE A 57 6.77 0.92 0.98
N ARG A 58 7.75 1.73 0.53
CA ARG A 58 7.51 3.14 0.16
C ARG A 58 6.53 3.27 -0.99
N TRP A 59 6.71 2.46 -2.03
CA TRP A 59 5.82 2.50 -3.19
C TRP A 59 4.46 1.88 -2.92
N GLY A 60 4.37 0.85 -2.08
CA GLY A 60 3.09 0.32 -1.58
C GLY A 60 2.32 1.41 -0.84
N ALA A 61 2.95 2.07 0.14
CA ALA A 61 2.33 3.16 0.91
C ALA A 61 1.89 4.33 0.00
N ALA A 62 2.78 4.76 -0.90
CA ALA A 62 2.48 5.84 -1.84
C ALA A 62 1.29 5.48 -2.74
N TRP A 63 1.25 4.26 -3.29
CA TRP A 63 0.13 3.84 -4.14
C TRP A 63 -1.17 3.70 -3.38
N THR A 64 -1.16 3.16 -2.15
CA THR A 64 -2.36 3.13 -1.30
C THR A 64 -2.88 4.55 -1.07
N TRP A 65 -2.00 5.50 -0.73
CA TRP A 65 -2.40 6.88 -0.51
C TRP A 65 -2.96 7.53 -1.78
N VAL A 66 -2.24 7.47 -2.91
CA VAL A 66 -2.66 8.09 -4.19
C VAL A 66 -3.99 7.51 -4.65
N THR A 67 -4.11 6.19 -4.69
CA THR A 67 -5.34 5.53 -5.15
C THR A 67 -6.49 5.75 -4.19
N GLY A 68 -6.22 5.88 -2.88
CA GLY A 68 -7.22 6.23 -1.87
C GLY A 68 -7.76 7.64 -2.08
N MET A 69 -6.89 8.61 -2.34
CA MET A 69 -7.29 9.98 -2.68
C MET A 69 -8.12 10.03 -3.97
N VAL A 70 -7.70 9.32 -5.01
CA VAL A 70 -8.45 9.22 -6.27
C VAL A 70 -9.83 8.60 -6.04
N LEU A 71 -9.91 7.50 -5.27
CA LEU A 71 -11.19 6.87 -4.95
C LEU A 71 -12.11 7.80 -4.14
N LEU A 72 -11.56 8.55 -3.19
CA LEU A 72 -12.32 9.50 -2.38
C LEU A 72 -12.91 10.61 -3.25
N LEU A 73 -12.11 11.18 -4.15
CA LEU A 73 -12.57 12.18 -5.12
C LEU A 73 -13.60 11.61 -6.08
N LEU A 74 -13.38 10.40 -6.62
CA LEU A 74 -14.30 9.74 -7.53
C LEU A 74 -15.66 9.45 -6.86
N VAL A 75 -15.66 8.89 -5.65
CA VAL A 75 -16.89 8.60 -4.89
C VAL A 75 -17.62 9.89 -4.56
N TYR A 76 -16.91 10.91 -4.06
CA TYR A 76 -17.52 12.20 -3.74
C TYR A 76 -18.14 12.86 -4.97
N TRP A 77 -17.40 12.90 -6.09
CA TRP A 77 -17.87 13.54 -7.32
C TRP A 77 -19.07 12.81 -7.92
N MET A 78 -19.05 11.48 -7.96
CA MET A 78 -20.19 10.68 -8.44
C MET A 78 -21.42 10.87 -7.56
N GLN A 79 -21.24 10.89 -6.23
CA GLN A 79 -22.36 11.04 -5.29
C GLN A 79 -22.99 12.44 -5.35
N MET A 80 -22.18 13.50 -5.50
CA MET A 80 -22.68 14.87 -5.66
C MET A 80 -23.43 15.05 -6.99
N ASN A 81 -22.94 14.43 -8.07
CA ASN A 81 -23.59 14.50 -9.37
C ASN A 81 -24.97 13.82 -9.32
N ASP A 82 -25.07 12.64 -8.72
CA ASP A 82 -26.34 11.92 -8.57
C ASP A 82 -27.36 12.68 -7.71
N SER A 83 -26.94 13.35 -6.62
CA SER A 83 -27.86 14.13 -5.79
C SER A 83 -28.42 15.35 -6.51
N MET A 84 -27.60 16.04 -7.30
CA MET A 84 -28.01 17.25 -8.03
C MET A 84 -29.05 16.98 -9.13
N PHE A 85 -28.97 15.84 -9.82
CA PHE A 85 -29.96 15.47 -10.85
C PHE A 85 -31.23 14.83 -10.30
N ARG A 86 -31.24 14.36 -9.05
CA ARG A 86 -32.43 13.81 -8.39
C ARG A 86 -33.37 14.89 -7.84
N GLU A 87 -32.89 16.11 -7.64
CA GLU A 87 -33.67 17.24 -7.14
C GLU A 87 -34.27 18.13 -8.25
N LEU A 88 -34.06 17.78 -9.53
CA LEU A 88 -34.67 18.41 -10.71
C LEU A 88 -35.80 17.52 -11.27
#